data_AF-A0A848GA94-F1
#
_entry.id   AF-A0A848GA94-F1
#
_cell.length_a   1.000
_cell.length_b   1.000
_cell.length_c   1.000
_cell.angle_alpha   90.00
_cell.angle_beta   90.00
_cell.angle_gamma   90.00
#
_symmetry.space_group_name_H-M   'P 1'
#
loop_
_entity.id
_entity.type
_entity.pdbx_description
1 polymer ?
#
loop_
_entity_poly.entity_id
_entity_poly.type
_entity_poly.pdbx_seq_one_letter_code
_entity_poly.pdbx_strand_id
1 'polypeptide(L)'
;MAADPGLSNRLARLIHDERTGMRTFLELLKREEALLIAGQIDALSTIAEEKTQLYRSLQRLSDERTMMFARVGAKVSNENIRIVLAQAPDALTAWEEIVTLAEEAKERNRVNGQLIVERLQNNQQALTTLLAAAEHPQIYGPDGQSRPTASSRHLGSV
;
A
#
# COMPACT_ATOMS: atom_id res chain seq x y z
N MET A 1 -20.89 0.94 -36.31
CA MET A 1 -19.44 0.76 -36.55
C MET A 1 -19.07 -0.59 -35.97
N ALA A 2 -19.06 -1.65 -36.77
CA ALA A 2 -18.62 -2.96 -36.30
C ALA A 2 -17.13 -2.84 -35.96
N ALA A 3 -16.74 -3.13 -34.72
CA ALA A 3 -15.34 -3.11 -34.33
C ALA A 3 -14.55 -4.07 -35.24
N ASP A 4 -13.40 -3.62 -35.74
CA ASP A 4 -12.48 -4.46 -36.49
C ASP A 4 -12.21 -5.76 -35.68
N PRO A 5 -12.51 -6.95 -36.24
CA PRO A 5 -12.27 -8.22 -35.55
C PRO A 5 -10.83 -8.35 -35.01
N GLY A 6 -9.84 -7.77 -35.71
CA GLY A 6 -8.45 -7.74 -35.26
C GLY A 6 -8.20 -6.83 -34.05
N LEU A 7 -8.96 -5.75 -33.89
CA LEU A 7 -8.93 -4.92 -32.68
C LEU A 7 -9.60 -5.63 -31.51
N SER A 8 -10.78 -6.21 -31.73
CA SER A 8 -11.57 -6.91 -30.70
C SER A 8 -10.78 -8.07 -30.08
N ASN A 9 -10.18 -8.93 -30.91
CA ASN A 9 -9.38 -10.07 -30.44
C ASN A 9 -8.14 -9.64 -29.63
N ARG A 10 -7.44 -8.58 -30.08
CA ARG A 10 -6.28 -8.05 -29.34
C ARG A 10 -6.71 -7.45 -28.00
N LEU A 11 -7.83 -6.72 -27.98
CA LEU A 11 -8.34 -6.11 -26.76
C LEU A 11 -8.78 -7.19 -25.78
N ALA A 12 -9.47 -8.24 -26.25
CA ALA A 12 -9.87 -9.37 -25.42
C ALA A 12 -8.68 -10.03 -24.73
N ARG A 13 -7.59 -10.28 -25.47
CA ARG A 13 -6.34 -10.82 -24.89
C ARG A 13 -5.74 -9.89 -23.85
N LEU A 14 -5.64 -8.59 -24.16
CA LEU A 14 -5.10 -7.59 -23.24
C LEU A 14 -5.92 -7.52 -21.95
N ILE A 15 -7.25 -7.57 -22.03
CA ILE A 15 -8.15 -7.59 -20.87
C ILE A 15 -7.93 -8.86 -20.03
N HIS A 16 -7.71 -10.03 -20.62
CA HIS A 16 -7.39 -11.23 -19.85
C HIS A 16 -6.04 -11.12 -19.11
N ASP A 17 -5.04 -10.50 -19.75
CA ASP A 17 -3.73 -10.25 -19.13
C ASP A 17 -3.87 -9.24 -17.97
N GLU A 18 -4.63 -8.15 -18.16
CA GLU A 18 -4.92 -7.18 -17.10
C GLU A 18 -5.65 -7.81 -15.91
N ARG A 19 -6.66 -8.66 -16.16
CA ARG A 19 -7.39 -9.38 -15.10
C ARG A 19 -6.46 -10.25 -14.26
N THR A 20 -5.56 -10.98 -14.91
CA THR A 20 -4.57 -11.82 -14.23
C THR A 20 -3.63 -10.98 -13.36
N GLY A 21 -3.14 -9.85 -13.89
CA GLY A 21 -2.31 -8.91 -13.14
C GLY A 21 -3.05 -8.30 -11.94
N MET A 22 -4.32 -7.88 -12.12
CA MET A 22 -5.12 -7.28 -11.06
C MET A 22 -5.43 -8.24 -9.92
N ARG A 23 -5.72 -9.51 -10.22
CA ARG A 23 -5.89 -10.55 -9.19
C ARG A 23 -4.62 -10.76 -8.40
N THR A 24 -3.48 -10.87 -9.09
CA THR A 24 -2.17 -11.01 -8.45
C THR A 24 -1.87 -9.81 -7.55
N PHE A 25 -2.23 -8.60 -7.99
CA PHE A 25 -2.03 -7.37 -7.23
C PHE A 25 -2.87 -7.34 -5.96
N LEU A 26 -4.12 -7.79 -6.02
CA LEU A 26 -4.97 -7.93 -4.84
C LEU A 26 -4.43 -8.94 -3.84
N GLU A 27 -3.92 -10.09 -4.29
CA GLU A 27 -3.29 -11.07 -3.40
C GLU A 27 -2.03 -10.50 -2.74
N LEU A 28 -1.22 -9.71 -3.47
CA LEU A 28 -0.10 -8.98 -2.87
C LEU A 28 -0.55 -7.96 -1.82
N LEU A 29 -1.63 -7.21 -2.07
CA LEU A 29 -2.17 -6.26 -1.09
C LEU A 29 -2.70 -6.96 0.17
N LYS A 30 -3.36 -8.10 0.03
CA LYS A 30 -3.80 -8.94 1.16
C LYS A 30 -2.61 -9.46 1.97
N ARG A 31 -1.55 -9.89 1.30
CA ARG A 31 -0.33 -10.36 1.94
C ARG A 31 0.38 -9.22 2.66
N GLU A 32 0.46 -8.04 2.04
CA GLU A 32 0.98 -6.81 2.66
C GLU A 32 0.21 -6.46 3.93
N GLU A 33 -1.13 -6.46 3.87
CA GLU A 33 -2.01 -6.21 5.02
C GLU A 33 -1.70 -7.19 6.17
N ALA A 34 -1.61 -8.49 5.88
CA ALA A 34 -1.29 -9.52 6.86
C ALA A 34 0.10 -9.32 7.50
N LEU A 35 1.12 -8.94 6.71
CA LEU A 35 2.46 -8.65 7.24
C LEU A 35 2.49 -7.37 8.08
N LEU A 36 1.73 -6.34 7.68
CA LEU A 36 1.58 -5.10 8.45
C LEU A 36 0.91 -5.37 9.81
N ILE A 37 -0.09 -6.25 9.85
CA ILE A 37 -0.73 -6.70 11.09
C ILE A 37 0.25 -7.53 11.94
N ALA A 38 1.01 -8.43 11.33
CA ALA A 38 2.01 -9.26 12.02
C ALA A 38 3.26 -8.49 12.49
N GLY A 39 3.52 -7.30 11.95
CA GLY A 39 4.68 -6.48 12.30
C GLY A 39 6.01 -6.98 11.71
N GLN A 40 5.97 -7.77 10.63
CA GLN A 40 7.16 -8.36 10.01
C GLN A 40 7.79 -7.40 8.97
N ILE A 41 8.62 -6.47 9.45
CA ILE A 41 9.18 -5.39 8.63
C ILE A 41 10.12 -5.91 7.53
N ASP A 42 10.92 -6.93 7.82
CA ASP A 42 11.89 -7.48 6.85
C ASP A 42 11.20 -8.05 5.59
N ALA A 43 10.03 -8.66 5.78
CA ALA A 43 9.24 -9.25 4.69
C ALA A 43 8.45 -8.19 3.90
N LEU A 44 8.26 -6.97 4.42
CA LEU A 44 7.57 -5.88 3.70
C LEU A 44 8.41 -5.34 2.55
N SER A 45 9.74 -5.32 2.68
CA SER A 45 10.63 -4.82 1.62
C SER A 45 10.50 -5.68 0.34
N THR A 46 10.50 -7.00 0.47
CA THR A 46 10.29 -7.92 -0.65
C THR A 46 8.92 -7.71 -1.31
N ILE A 47 7.86 -7.55 -0.51
CA ILE A 47 6.51 -7.28 -1.06
C ILE A 47 6.46 -5.93 -1.78
N ALA A 48 7.15 -4.90 -1.27
CA ALA A 48 7.19 -3.59 -1.92
C ALA A 48 7.85 -3.65 -3.32
N GLU A 49 8.89 -4.46 -3.47
CA GLU A 49 9.53 -4.71 -4.77
C GLU A 49 8.60 -5.46 -5.73
N GLU A 50 8.00 -6.57 -5.29
CA GLU A 50 7.01 -7.34 -6.06
C GLU A 50 5.84 -6.46 -6.52
N LYS A 51 5.30 -5.64 -5.60
CA LYS A 51 4.21 -4.69 -5.88
C LYS A 51 4.61 -3.66 -6.93
N THR A 52 5.84 -3.14 -6.87
CA THR A 52 6.36 -2.16 -7.84
C THR A 52 6.50 -2.77 -9.23
N GLN A 53 7.01 -4.00 -9.33
CA GLN A 53 7.14 -4.71 -10.61
C GLN A 53 5.77 -5.00 -11.25
N LEU A 54 4.82 -5.46 -10.44
CA LEU A 54 3.47 -5.75 -10.90
C LEU A 54 2.72 -4.48 -11.32
N TYR A 55 2.85 -3.40 -10.56
CA TYR A 55 2.29 -2.10 -10.91
C TYR A 55 2.80 -1.60 -12.26
N ARG A 56 4.11 -1.68 -12.53
CA ARG A 56 4.68 -1.31 -13.84
C ARG A 56 4.12 -2.17 -14.98
N SER A 57 3.91 -3.46 -14.72
CA SER A 57 3.33 -4.39 -15.70
C SER A 57 1.88 -4.03 -16.04
N LEU A 58 1.07 -3.73 -15.02
CA LEU A 58 -0.31 -3.26 -15.19
C LEU A 58 -0.38 -1.90 -15.90
N GLN A 59 0.52 -0.99 -15.57
CA GLN A 59 0.61 0.32 -16.24
C GLN A 59 0.89 0.14 -17.74
N ARG A 60 1.83 -0.74 -18.10
CA ARG A 60 2.15 -1.04 -19.50
C ARG A 60 0.93 -1.56 -20.27
N LEU A 61 0.13 -2.45 -19.65
CA LEU A 61 -1.10 -2.97 -20.28
C LEU A 61 -2.15 -1.85 -20.47
N SER A 62 -2.31 -0.96 -19.49
CA SER A 62 -3.22 0.17 -19.60
C SER A 62 -2.78 1.18 -20.68
N ASP A 63 -1.47 1.41 -20.81
CA ASP A 63 -0.90 2.24 -21.87
C ASP A 63 -1.10 1.62 -23.25
N GLU A 64 -0.92 0.29 -23.36
CA GLU A 64 -1.18 -0.46 -24.59
C GLU A 64 -2.65 -0.37 -25.00
N ARG A 65 -3.58 -0.54 -24.04
CA ARG A 65 -5.02 -0.29 -24.27
C ARG A 65 -5.27 1.12 -24.77
N THR A 66 -4.66 2.12 -24.14
CA THR A 66 -4.80 3.53 -24.55
C THR A 66 -4.32 3.75 -25.98
N MET A 67 -3.17 3.16 -26.34
CA MET A 67 -2.63 3.23 -27.69
C MET A 67 -3.56 2.55 -28.71
N MET A 68 -4.16 1.41 -28.36
CA MET A 68 -5.11 0.71 -29.24
C MET A 68 -6.32 1.59 -29.59
N PHE A 69 -6.91 2.27 -28.60
CA PHE A 69 -8.04 3.18 -28.81
C PHE A 69 -7.62 4.46 -29.56
N ALA A 70 -6.43 5.00 -29.26
CA ALA A 70 -5.90 6.16 -29.98
C ALA A 70 -5.73 5.90 -31.49
N ARG A 71 -5.29 4.70 -31.88
CA ARG A 71 -5.13 4.31 -33.30
C ARG A 71 -6.44 4.28 -34.08
N VAL A 72 -7.57 4.07 -33.41
CA VAL A 72 -8.90 4.08 -34.03
C VAL A 72 -9.65 5.40 -33.79
N GLY A 73 -8.96 6.43 -33.28
CA GLY A 73 -9.54 7.74 -33.04
C GLY A 73 -10.59 7.77 -31.94
N ALA A 74 -10.61 6.77 -31.05
CA ALA A 74 -11.56 6.65 -29.96
C ALA A 74 -10.89 6.91 -28.61
N LYS A 75 -11.67 7.41 -27.65
CA LYS A 75 -11.22 7.52 -26.25
C LYS A 75 -11.39 6.17 -25.55
N VAL A 76 -10.50 5.84 -24.62
CA VAL A 76 -10.73 4.72 -23.69
C VAL A 76 -11.87 5.12 -22.74
N SER A 77 -13.01 4.44 -22.87
CA SER A 77 -14.14 4.56 -21.95
C SER A 77 -14.74 3.18 -21.71
N ASN A 78 -15.43 2.99 -20.58
CA ASN A 78 -16.11 1.73 -20.28
C ASN A 78 -17.11 1.37 -21.41
N GLU A 79 -17.85 2.36 -21.92
CA GLU A 79 -18.76 2.18 -23.05
C GLU A 79 -18.04 1.73 -24.33
N ASN A 80 -16.93 2.38 -24.69
CA ASN A 80 -16.17 2.03 -25.90
C ASN A 80 -15.53 0.64 -25.80
N ILE A 81 -15.04 0.26 -24.61
CA ILE A 81 -14.54 -1.10 -24.36
C ILE A 81 -15.66 -2.12 -24.55
N ARG A 82 -16.85 -1.85 -24.01
CA ARG A 82 -18.01 -2.73 -24.17
C ARG A 82 -18.44 -2.87 -25.63
N ILE A 83 -18.43 -1.77 -26.39
CA ILE A 83 -18.74 -1.77 -27.83
C ILE A 83 -17.74 -2.65 -28.60
N VAL A 84 -16.44 -2.50 -28.34
CA VAL A 84 -15.39 -3.26 -29.03
C VAL A 84 -15.42 -4.74 -28.66
N LEU A 85 -15.79 -5.07 -27.42
CA LEU A 85 -15.90 -6.44 -26.91
C LEU A 85 -17.29 -7.05 -27.05
N ALA A 86 -18.23 -6.40 -27.75
CA ALA A 86 -19.63 -6.86 -27.87
C ALA A 86 -19.77 -8.30 -28.41
N GLN A 87 -18.78 -8.78 -29.17
CA GLN A 87 -18.74 -10.14 -29.74
C GLN A 87 -17.86 -11.11 -28.93
N ALA A 88 -17.31 -10.68 -27.79
CA ALA A 88 -16.43 -11.45 -26.93
C ALA A 88 -16.97 -11.44 -25.47
N PRO A 89 -18.01 -12.24 -25.18
CA PRO A 89 -18.67 -12.24 -23.86
C PRO A 89 -17.70 -12.55 -22.71
N ASP A 90 -16.76 -13.48 -22.90
CA ASP A 90 -15.77 -13.83 -21.88
C ASP A 90 -14.85 -12.64 -21.53
N ALA A 91 -14.51 -11.82 -22.53
CA ALA A 91 -13.70 -10.62 -22.34
C ALA A 91 -14.50 -9.48 -21.68
N LEU A 92 -15.80 -9.37 -21.97
CA LEU A 92 -16.69 -8.44 -21.27
C LEU A 92 -16.77 -8.78 -19.78
N THR A 93 -16.99 -10.05 -19.44
CA THR A 93 -17.01 -10.48 -18.04
C THR A 93 -15.66 -10.23 -17.36
N ALA A 94 -14.55 -10.49 -18.05
CA ALA A 94 -13.23 -10.19 -17.54
C ALA A 94 -13.02 -8.68 -17.29
N TRP A 95 -13.53 -7.83 -18.17
CA TRP A 95 -13.49 -6.37 -18.00
C TRP A 95 -14.30 -5.90 -16.79
N GLU A 96 -15.51 -6.42 -16.61
CA GLU A 96 -16.35 -6.10 -15.45
C GLU A 96 -15.67 -6.52 -14.15
N GLU A 97 -15.02 -7.68 -14.15
CA GLU A 97 -14.23 -8.10 -12.99
C GLU A 97 -13.05 -7.16 -12.74
N ILE A 98 -12.31 -6.72 -13.76
CA ILE A 98 -11.22 -5.73 -13.56
C ILE A 98 -11.73 -4.47 -12.86
N VAL A 99 -12.89 -3.96 -13.26
CA VAL A 99 -13.50 -2.78 -12.63
C VAL A 99 -13.78 -3.04 -11.15
N THR A 100 -14.33 -4.21 -10.81
CA THR A 100 -14.55 -4.60 -9.40
C THR A 100 -13.24 -4.77 -8.62
N LEU A 101 -12.25 -5.45 -9.21
CA LEU A 101 -10.94 -5.68 -8.58
C LEU A 101 -10.19 -4.34 -8.36
N ALA A 102 -10.36 -3.36 -9.24
CA ALA A 102 -9.77 -2.05 -9.10
C ALA A 102 -10.34 -1.27 -7.90
N GLU A 103 -11.64 -1.35 -7.67
CA GLU A 103 -12.27 -0.75 -6.47
C GLU A 103 -11.81 -1.45 -5.19
N GLU A 104 -11.73 -2.79 -5.17
CA GLU A 104 -11.19 -3.52 -4.01
C GLU A 104 -9.72 -3.15 -3.76
N ALA A 105 -8.91 -3.06 -4.82
CA ALA A 105 -7.49 -2.74 -4.70
C ALA A 105 -7.28 -1.33 -4.15
N LYS A 106 -8.11 -0.37 -4.56
CA LYS A 106 -8.09 0.99 -4.04
C LYS A 106 -8.40 1.03 -2.55
N GLU A 107 -9.41 0.29 -2.10
CA GLU A 107 -9.78 0.24 -0.69
C GLU A 107 -8.70 -0.45 0.16
N ARG A 108 -8.14 -1.57 -0.30
CA ARG A 108 -7.02 -2.23 0.39
C ARG A 108 -5.78 -1.37 0.46
N ASN A 109 -5.45 -0.65 -0.61
CA ASN A 109 -4.32 0.29 -0.61
C ASN A 109 -4.54 1.43 0.40
N ARG A 110 -5.78 1.92 0.53
CA ARG A 110 -6.16 2.90 1.56
C ARG A 110 -5.94 2.33 2.98
N VAL A 111 -6.38 1.10 3.24
CA VAL A 111 -6.20 0.42 4.54
C VAL A 111 -4.73 0.18 4.85
N ASN A 112 -3.96 -0.36 3.91
CA ASN A 112 -2.51 -0.59 4.07
C ASN A 112 -1.78 0.73 4.35
N GLY A 113 -2.14 1.81 3.65
CA GLY A 113 -1.61 3.14 3.90
C GLY A 113 -1.88 3.65 5.32
N GLN A 114 -3.09 3.41 5.85
CA GLN A 114 -3.42 3.76 7.24
C GLN A 114 -2.61 2.96 8.26
N LEU A 115 -2.49 1.64 8.06
CA LEU A 115 -1.69 0.76 8.92
C LEU A 115 -0.21 1.18 8.96
N ILE A 116 0.35 1.56 7.81
CA ILE A 116 1.73 2.07 7.71
C ILE A 116 1.90 3.35 8.54
N VAL A 117 0.97 4.31 8.41
CA VAL A 117 1.02 5.58 9.16
C VAL A 117 0.90 5.33 10.66
N GLU A 118 -0.03 4.49 11.09
CA GLU A 118 -0.23 4.15 12.51
C GLU A 118 1.02 3.48 13.11
N ARG A 119 1.60 2.51 12.40
CA ARG A 119 2.86 1.85 12.81
C ARG A 119 4.02 2.85 12.91
N LEU A 120 4.11 3.81 11.99
CA LEU A 120 5.14 4.84 12.02
C LEU A 120 4.98 5.76 13.25
N GLN A 121 3.75 6.18 13.55
CA GLN A 121 3.44 6.99 14.74
C GLN A 121 3.75 6.23 16.04
N ASN A 122 3.33 4.97 16.14
CA ASN A 122 3.60 4.11 17.29
C ASN A 122 5.11 3.87 17.48
N ASN A 123 5.85 3.64 16.39
CA ASN A 123 7.32 3.52 16.46
C ASN A 123 7.97 4.83 16.88
N GLN A 124 7.56 5.98 16.34
CA GLN A 124 8.09 7.28 16.75
C GLN A 124 7.80 7.59 18.22
N GLN A 125 6.59 7.27 18.71
CA GLN A 125 6.25 7.38 20.13
C GLN A 125 7.08 6.43 20.98
N ALA A 126 7.20 5.16 20.60
CA ALA A 126 8.04 4.19 21.31
C ALA A 126 9.51 4.63 21.34
N LEU A 127 10.07 5.10 20.22
CA LEU A 127 11.40 5.69 20.15
C LEU A 127 11.52 6.91 21.06
N THR A 128 10.53 7.82 21.05
CA THR A 128 10.53 9.01 21.92
C THR A 128 10.46 8.62 23.39
N THR A 129 9.66 7.60 23.75
CA THR A 129 9.59 7.07 25.12
C THR A 129 10.88 6.39 25.54
N LEU A 130 11.49 5.59 24.65
CA LEU A 130 12.78 4.94 24.91
C LEU A 130 13.90 5.98 25.04
N LEU A 131 13.94 6.99 24.19
CA LEU A 131 14.91 8.09 24.26
C LEU A 131 14.70 8.94 25.53
N ALA A 132 13.46 9.31 25.86
CA ALA A 132 13.16 10.03 27.11
C ALA A 132 13.51 9.21 28.36
N ALA A 133 13.32 7.90 28.35
CA ALA A 133 13.73 7.00 29.44
C ALA A 133 15.26 6.82 29.52
N ALA A 134 15.97 6.90 28.38
CA ALA A 134 17.43 6.87 28.33
C ALA A 134 18.07 8.22 28.74
N GLU A 135 17.42 9.34 28.43
CA GLU A 135 17.83 10.69 28.83
C GLU A 135 17.51 11.02 30.30
N HIS A 136 16.53 10.33 30.89
CA HIS A 136 16.26 10.32 32.34
C HIS A 136 16.64 8.97 32.97
N PRO A 137 17.94 8.71 33.22
CA PRO A 137 18.29 7.56 34.06
C PRO A 137 17.58 7.75 35.40
N GLN A 138 16.74 6.79 35.78
CA GLN A 138 16.10 6.75 37.08
C GLN A 138 17.17 6.77 38.18
N ILE A 139 17.46 7.96 38.70
CA ILE A 139 18.25 8.17 39.92
C ILE A 139 17.38 7.86 41.14
N TYR A 140 16.81 6.65 41.19
CA TYR A 140 16.19 6.12 42.39
C TYR A 140 16.65 4.68 42.55
N GLY A 141 17.75 4.51 43.28
CA GLY A 141 18.18 3.21 43.77
C GLY A 141 17.16 2.65 44.78
N PRO A 142 17.01 1.31 44.88
CA PRO A 142 16.03 0.64 45.73
C PRO A 142 16.24 0.79 47.25
N ASP A 143 17.19 1.60 47.73
CA ASP A 143 17.50 1.75 49.15
C ASP A 143 16.95 3.03 49.82
N GLY A 144 16.00 3.74 49.20
CA GLY A 144 15.02 4.58 49.91
C GLY A 144 15.53 5.59 50.97
N GLN A 145 16.79 6.03 50.92
CA GLN A 145 17.34 6.97 51.89
C GLN A 145 17.71 8.30 51.26
N SER A 146 16.75 9.22 51.29
CA SER A 146 17.03 10.65 51.28
C SER A 146 17.74 10.99 52.59
N ARG A 147 19.07 10.95 52.59
CA ARG A 147 19.85 11.33 53.78
C ARG A 147 19.73 12.85 53.96
N PRO A 148 19.32 13.35 55.15
CA PRO A 148 19.28 14.77 55.41
C PRO A 148 20.73 15.26 55.51
N THR A 149 21.13 16.21 54.67
CA THR A 149 22.36 16.98 54.91
C THR A 149 22.08 18.00 56.00
N ALA A 150 21.93 17.52 57.23
CA ALA A 150 22.16 18.34 58.40
C ALA A 150 23.66 18.28 58.73
N SER A 151 24.34 19.42 58.61
CA SER A 151 25.37 19.94 59.53
C SER A 151 26.47 20.71 58.80
N SER A 152 26.49 22.03 58.97
CA SER A 152 27.45 22.60 59.92
C SER A 152 27.06 24.04 60.28
N ARG A 153 27.00 24.28 61.58
CA ARG A 153 26.85 25.59 62.20
C ARG A 153 28.18 26.33 62.04
N HIS A 154 28.16 27.66 61.89
CA HIS A 154 29.08 28.49 62.65
C HIS A 154 28.49 29.89 62.93
N LEU A 155 28.59 30.23 64.21
CA LEU A 155 28.21 31.47 64.87
C LEU A 155 29.15 32.62 64.45
N GLY A 156 28.63 33.85 64.41
CA GLY A 156 29.44 35.07 64.29
C GLY A 156 28.60 36.33 64.50
N SER A 157 28.72 36.93 65.68
CA SER A 157 28.25 38.26 66.08
C SER A 157 28.89 39.39 65.25
N VAL A 158 28.16 40.46 64.92
CA VAL A 158 28.18 41.83 65.50
C VAL A 158 27.04 42.62 64.84
#